data_AF-A0AAV5IQI1-F1
#
_entry.id   AF-A0AAV5IQI1-F1
#
_cell.length_a   1.000
_cell.length_b   1.000
_cell.length_c   1.000
_cell.angle_alpha   90.00
_cell.angle_beta   90.00
_cell.angle_gamma   90.00
#
_symmetry.space_group_name_H-M   'P 1'
#
loop_
_entity.id
_entity.type
_entity.pdbx_description
1 polymer ?
#
loop_
_entity_poly.entity_id
_entity_poly.type
_entity_poly.pdbx_seq_one_letter_code
_entity_poly.pdbx_strand_id
1 'polypeptide(L)'
;MGHWNGNTWSWNLRWRRELHTWEDNQVEHLHQLLSCKHPQRAKKDSWCWSHEKKGQYSVKSAYQLLLSCETNDCTRIMKKCWNKMEPNKVCSFAWLLLQNRIPSKDNLLRREAIKEAMDARQGFIQHLWAARNKQGWQVVWHAVVWSIWSARNAAFFGECRVTEESMLKIIQSHSYFWLSGKSESWPYSFLDWVQNPSRCLVSKRGKHP
;
A
#
# COMPACT_ATOMS: atom_id res chain seq x y z
N MET A 1 19.17 18.45 -25.19
CA MET A 1 18.99 19.82 -24.66
C MET A 1 19.11 20.80 -25.81
N GLY A 2 18.37 21.91 -25.74
CA GLY A 2 17.97 22.77 -26.86
C GLY A 2 18.94 23.84 -27.34
N HIS A 3 18.43 24.78 -28.14
CA HIS A 3 19.16 25.94 -28.63
C HIS A 3 18.28 27.19 -28.69
N TRP A 4 18.91 28.37 -28.68
CA TRP A 4 18.21 29.63 -28.92
C TRP A 4 17.98 29.83 -30.42
N ASN A 5 16.75 30.19 -30.80
CA ASN A 5 16.42 30.67 -32.13
C ASN A 5 15.93 32.12 -32.01
N GLY A 6 16.81 33.08 -32.30
CA GLY A 6 16.54 34.50 -32.04
C GLY A 6 16.31 34.74 -30.55
N ASN A 7 15.09 35.12 -30.18
CA ASN A 7 14.68 35.39 -28.79
C ASN A 7 13.89 34.26 -28.11
N THR A 8 13.66 33.15 -28.80
CA THR A 8 12.88 32.02 -28.29
C THR A 8 13.76 30.80 -28.07
N TRP A 9 13.57 30.10 -26.95
CA TRP A 9 14.26 28.85 -26.68
C TRP A 9 13.54 27.68 -27.35
N SER A 10 14.28 26.87 -28.09
CA SER A 10 13.77 25.65 -28.75
C SER A 10 14.30 24.42 -28.03
N TRP A 11 13.41 23.58 -27.49
CA TRP A 11 13.77 22.33 -26.84
C TRP A 11 14.14 21.25 -27.85
N ASN A 12 15.34 20.69 -27.75
CA ASN A 12 15.78 19.51 -28.50
C ASN A 12 16.06 18.37 -27.54
N LEU A 13 15.04 17.57 -27.22
CA LEU A 13 15.18 16.42 -26.32
C LEU A 13 15.66 15.21 -27.12
N ARG A 14 16.79 14.63 -26.70
CA ARG A 14 17.33 13.41 -27.29
C ARG A 14 17.22 12.30 -26.27
N TRP A 15 16.58 11.22 -26.65
CA TRP A 15 16.36 10.05 -25.82
C TRP A 15 17.51 9.05 -26.00
N ARG A 16 17.89 8.34 -24.94
CA ARG A 16 18.97 7.33 -24.97
C ARG A 16 18.60 6.11 -25.82
N ARG A 17 17.30 5.80 -25.90
CA ARG A 17 16.71 4.71 -26.69
C ARG A 17 15.51 5.25 -27.46
N GLU A 18 15.03 4.47 -28.43
CA GLU A 18 13.75 4.75 -29.08
C GLU A 18 12.61 4.73 -28.06
N LEU A 19 11.68 5.65 -28.23
CA LEU A 19 10.50 5.75 -27.40
C LEU A 19 9.53 4.63 -27.78
N HIS A 20 8.91 4.05 -26.78
CA HIS A 20 7.81 3.14 -27.01
C HIS A 20 6.51 3.93 -27.26
N THR A 21 5.58 3.35 -28.01
CA THR A 21 4.30 4.01 -28.37
C THR A 21 3.44 4.42 -27.17
N TRP A 22 3.64 3.82 -25.99
CA TRP A 22 2.94 4.23 -24.76
C TRP A 22 3.61 5.39 -24.01
N GLU A 23 4.82 5.77 -24.40
CA GLU A 23 5.53 6.93 -23.85
C GLU A 23 5.15 8.22 -24.60
N ASP A 24 4.55 8.11 -25.79
CA ASP A 24 4.17 9.25 -26.64
C ASP A 24 3.30 10.27 -25.88
N ASN A 25 2.27 9.80 -25.16
CA ASN A 25 1.42 10.68 -24.35
C ASN A 25 2.19 11.41 -23.25
N GLN A 26 3.20 10.78 -22.65
CA GLN A 26 4.03 11.40 -21.61
C GLN A 26 4.98 12.44 -22.22
N VAL A 27 5.50 12.14 -23.41
CA VAL A 27 6.37 13.04 -24.16
C VAL A 27 5.61 14.26 -24.63
N GLU A 28 4.38 14.10 -25.14
CA GLU A 28 3.50 15.20 -25.50
C GLU A 28 3.17 16.09 -24.29
N HIS A 29 2.82 15.49 -23.16
CA HIS A 29 2.60 16.23 -21.91
C HIS A 29 3.86 16.98 -21.47
N LEU A 30 5.04 16.37 -21.58
CA LEU A 30 6.31 17.03 -21.30
C LEU A 30 6.54 18.23 -22.23
N HIS A 31 6.27 18.10 -23.53
CA HIS A 31 6.38 19.21 -24.48
C HIS A 31 5.42 20.36 -24.13
N GLN A 32 4.21 20.07 -23.66
CA GLN A 32 3.27 21.08 -23.17
C GLN A 32 3.77 21.78 -21.91
N LEU A 33 4.38 21.05 -20.97
CA LEU A 33 5.00 21.66 -19.77
C LEU A 33 6.19 22.54 -20.15
N LEU A 34 7.00 22.09 -21.11
CA LEU A 34 8.19 22.81 -21.55
C LEU A 34 7.86 24.04 -22.41
N SER A 35 6.72 24.07 -23.12
CA SER A 35 6.29 25.23 -23.92
C SER A 35 5.96 26.44 -23.06
N CYS A 36 5.52 26.24 -21.81
CA CYS A 36 5.23 27.32 -20.87
C CYS A 36 6.44 27.71 -20.00
N LYS A 37 7.60 27.05 -20.16
CA LYS A 37 8.81 27.26 -19.34
C LYS A 37 10.03 27.51 -20.23
N HIS A 38 10.41 28.79 -20.36
CA HIS A 38 11.58 29.20 -21.13
C HIS A 38 12.75 29.58 -20.19
N PRO A 39 13.97 29.09 -20.46
CA PRO A 39 15.18 29.57 -19.78
C PRO A 39 15.34 31.09 -19.96
N GLN A 40 15.92 31.77 -18.99
CA GLN A 40 16.20 33.21 -19.08
C GLN A 40 17.69 33.43 -19.30
N ARG A 41 18.08 34.04 -20.42
CA ARG A 41 19.48 34.16 -20.87
C ARG A 41 20.42 34.82 -19.85
N ALA A 42 19.91 35.78 -19.09
CA ALA A 42 20.69 36.56 -18.13
C ALA A 42 20.56 36.05 -16.67
N LYS A 43 19.84 34.95 -16.43
CA LYS A 43 19.57 34.44 -15.08
C LYS A 43 20.23 33.08 -14.92
N LYS A 44 21.08 32.96 -13.90
CA LYS A 44 21.67 31.68 -13.51
C LYS A 44 20.58 30.73 -13.01
N ASP A 45 20.60 29.48 -13.46
CA ASP A 45 19.66 28.45 -13.00
C ASP A 45 19.80 28.21 -11.49
N SER A 46 18.65 28.05 -10.83
CA SER A 46 18.57 27.70 -9.42
C SER A 46 17.43 26.73 -9.17
N TRP A 47 17.61 25.84 -8.20
CA TRP A 47 16.55 24.97 -7.72
C TRP A 47 15.47 25.81 -7.04
N CYS A 48 14.21 25.60 -7.44
CA CYS A 48 13.07 26.23 -6.79
C CYS A 48 12.11 25.17 -6.23
N TRP A 49 11.64 25.40 -5.01
CA TRP A 49 10.60 24.61 -4.40
C TRP A 49 9.23 25.19 -4.75
N SER A 50 8.49 24.53 -5.64
CA SER A 50 7.21 25.01 -6.18
C SER A 50 6.10 25.19 -5.15
N HIS A 51 6.26 24.60 -3.95
CA HIS A 51 5.23 24.58 -2.91
C HIS A 51 5.44 25.67 -1.84
N GLU A 52 6.38 26.60 -2.05
CA GLU A 52 6.51 27.82 -1.26
C GLU A 52 6.60 29.05 -2.18
N LYS A 53 5.95 30.15 -1.82
CA LYS A 53 5.97 31.41 -2.58
C LYS A 53 7.38 31.98 -2.78
N LYS A 54 8.30 31.69 -1.85
CA LYS A 54 9.70 32.11 -1.91
C LYS A 54 10.57 31.19 -2.77
N GLY A 55 10.03 30.06 -3.24
CA GLY A 55 10.76 29.08 -4.03
C GLY A 55 11.88 28.37 -3.25
N GLN A 56 11.92 28.48 -1.93
CA GLN A 56 12.96 27.87 -1.10
C GLN A 56 12.46 26.56 -0.50
N TYR A 57 13.31 25.55 -0.52
CA TYR A 57 13.01 24.27 0.13
C TYR A 57 13.17 24.42 1.64
N SER A 58 12.20 23.91 2.40
CA SER A 58 12.35 23.68 3.83
C SER A 58 11.80 22.30 4.18
N VAL A 59 12.42 21.63 5.16
CA VAL A 59 11.93 20.34 5.67
C VAL A 59 10.48 20.48 6.16
N LYS A 60 10.13 21.65 6.73
CA LYS A 60 8.79 21.98 7.19
C LYS A 60 7.77 21.98 6.05
N SER A 61 8.03 22.67 4.94
CA SER A 61 7.07 22.69 3.83
C SER A 61 6.99 21.38 3.08
N ALA A 62 8.10 20.65 2.96
CA ALA A 62 8.08 19.29 2.44
C ALA A 62 7.20 18.36 3.30
N TYR A 63 7.33 18.43 4.63
CA TYR A 63 6.52 17.64 5.55
C TYR A 63 5.05 18.05 5.52
N GLN A 64 4.75 19.36 5.46
CA GLN A 64 3.38 19.85 5.30
C GLN A 64 2.74 19.40 3.98
N LEU A 65 3.51 19.38 2.89
CA LEU A 65 3.07 18.86 1.60
C LEU A 65 2.74 17.37 1.71
N LEU A 66 3.64 16.57 2.30
CA LEU A 66 3.42 15.14 2.51
C LEU A 66 2.16 14.89 3.34
N LEU A 67 1.98 15.62 4.44
CA LEU A 67 0.77 15.59 5.27
C LEU A 67 -0.49 15.99 4.50
N SER A 68 -0.41 16.98 3.61
CA SER A 68 -1.55 17.41 2.79
C SER A 68 -1.90 16.41 1.68
N CYS A 69 -0.90 15.66 1.18
CA CYS A 69 -1.08 14.57 0.23
C CYS A 69 -1.49 13.25 0.90
N GLU A 70 -1.45 13.15 2.23
CA GLU A 70 -2.07 12.05 2.95
C GLU A 70 -3.59 12.13 2.75
N THR A 71 -4.10 11.45 1.72
CA THR A 71 -5.52 11.11 1.65
C THR A 71 -5.89 10.43 2.97
N ASN A 72 -6.74 11.08 3.77
CA ASN A 72 -7.05 10.77 5.17
C ASN A 72 -7.41 9.30 5.46
N ASP A 73 -7.80 8.52 4.45
CA ASP A 73 -8.19 7.13 4.63
C ASP A 73 -7.03 6.14 4.55
N CYS A 74 -6.10 6.28 3.59
CA CYS A 74 -4.98 5.34 3.45
C CYS A 74 -4.05 5.38 4.67
N THR A 75 -3.75 6.56 5.20
CA THR A 75 -2.85 6.72 6.36
C THR A 75 -3.50 6.30 7.67
N ARG A 76 -4.80 6.50 7.80
CA ARG A 76 -5.57 5.97 8.93
C ARG A 76 -5.64 4.44 8.93
N ILE A 77 -5.79 3.81 7.77
CA ILE A 77 -5.77 2.34 7.63
C ILE A 77 -4.37 1.79 7.94
N MET A 78 -3.31 2.44 7.45
CA MET A 78 -1.93 2.06 7.76
C MET A 78 -1.58 2.23 9.25
N LYS A 79 -2.15 3.22 9.95
CA LYS A 79 -2.00 3.31 11.41
C LYS A 79 -2.71 2.17 12.13
N LYS A 80 -3.91 1.79 11.67
CA LYS A 80 -4.66 0.66 12.24
C LYS A 80 -3.99 -0.68 12.00
N CYS A 81 -3.29 -0.88 10.87
CA CYS A 81 -2.65 -2.17 10.55
C CYS A 81 -1.56 -2.58 11.56
N TRP A 82 -1.06 -1.64 12.38
CA TRP A 82 -0.15 -1.91 13.48
C TRP A 82 -0.87 -2.34 14.79
N ASN A 83 -1.72 -3.36 14.71
CA ASN A 83 -2.38 -3.94 15.88
C ASN A 83 -1.38 -4.78 16.70
N LYS A 84 -1.61 -4.83 18.03
CA LYS A 84 -0.74 -5.52 18.99
C LYS A 84 -1.04 -7.02 19.12
N MET A 85 -2.20 -7.51 18.68
CA MET A 85 -2.69 -8.87 18.95
C MET A 85 -1.91 -9.95 18.18
N GLU A 86 -1.62 -9.71 16.91
CA GLU A 86 -0.88 -10.60 16.03
C GLU A 86 0.65 -10.38 16.06
N PRO A 87 1.47 -11.31 15.51
CA PRO A 87 2.91 -11.16 15.44
C PRO A 87 3.36 -10.00 14.54
N ASN A 88 4.45 -9.30 14.90
CA ASN A 88 4.97 -8.16 14.14
C ASN A 88 5.25 -8.48 12.67
N LYS A 89 5.75 -9.69 12.36
CA LYS A 89 5.99 -10.12 10.98
C LYS A 89 4.72 -10.11 10.12
N VAL A 90 3.57 -10.41 10.72
CA VAL A 90 2.26 -10.44 10.05
C VAL A 90 1.78 -9.03 9.77
N CYS A 91 1.91 -8.13 10.75
CA CYS A 91 1.59 -6.71 10.56
C CYS A 91 2.50 -6.05 9.52
N SER A 92 3.81 -6.31 9.55
CA SER A 92 4.74 -5.82 8.53
C SER A 92 4.36 -6.35 7.15
N PHE A 93 4.00 -7.63 7.05
CA PHE A 93 3.49 -8.21 5.82
C PHE A 93 2.20 -7.53 5.33
N ALA A 94 1.21 -7.34 6.21
CA ALA A 94 -0.04 -6.66 5.88
C ALA A 94 0.20 -5.21 5.43
N TRP A 95 1.11 -4.49 6.08
CA TRP A 95 1.52 -3.15 5.66
C TRP A 95 2.15 -3.15 4.26
N LEU A 96 3.06 -4.09 3.97
CA LEU A 96 3.63 -4.26 2.64
C LEU A 96 2.55 -4.64 1.60
N LEU A 97 1.57 -5.46 1.98
CA LEU A 97 0.43 -5.85 1.14
C LEU A 97 -0.37 -4.62 0.71
N LEU A 98 -0.74 -3.77 1.68
CA LEU A 98 -1.51 -2.54 1.44
C LEU A 98 -0.78 -1.58 0.49
N GLN A 99 0.55 -1.54 0.59
CA GLN A 99 1.38 -0.72 -0.29
C GLN A 99 1.67 -1.37 -1.64
N ASN A 100 1.19 -2.58 -1.90
CA ASN A 100 1.54 -3.38 -3.08
C ASN A 100 3.05 -3.58 -3.21
N ARG A 101 3.74 -3.77 -2.09
CA ARG A 101 5.20 -3.90 -1.97
C ARG A 101 5.67 -5.30 -1.55
N ILE A 102 4.78 -6.29 -1.50
CA ILE A 102 5.20 -7.67 -1.27
C ILE A 102 5.97 -8.15 -2.50
N PRO A 103 7.15 -8.76 -2.35
CA PRO A 103 7.83 -9.42 -3.46
C PRO A 103 7.00 -10.63 -3.92
N SER A 104 6.05 -10.40 -4.82
CA SER A 104 5.39 -11.42 -5.63
C SER A 104 6.08 -11.52 -6.99
N LYS A 105 5.91 -12.65 -7.69
CA LYS A 105 6.30 -12.79 -9.10
C LYS A 105 5.76 -11.62 -9.93
N ASP A 106 4.56 -11.12 -9.62
CA ASP A 106 3.97 -9.94 -10.26
C ASP A 106 4.70 -8.63 -9.96
N ASN A 107 5.33 -8.47 -8.80
CA ASN A 107 6.15 -7.29 -8.48
C ASN A 107 7.57 -7.37 -9.05
N LEU A 108 8.05 -8.58 -9.34
CA LEU A 108 9.25 -8.79 -10.14
C LEU A 108 8.96 -8.59 -11.64
N LEU A 109 7.80 -9.04 -12.11
CA LEU A 109 7.34 -8.86 -13.49
C LEU A 109 6.93 -7.41 -13.79
N ARG A 110 6.25 -6.69 -12.89
CA ARG A 110 5.89 -5.26 -13.06
C ARG A 110 7.10 -4.33 -13.18
N ARG A 111 8.30 -4.77 -12.79
CA ARG A 111 9.51 -4.00 -13.04
C ARG A 111 9.92 -4.00 -14.51
N GLU A 112 9.33 -4.85 -15.39
CA GLU A 112 9.43 -4.77 -16.87
C GLU A 112 8.26 -5.37 -17.72
N ALA A 113 7.04 -5.71 -17.24
CA ALA A 113 5.98 -6.26 -18.11
C ALA A 113 4.54 -6.16 -17.56
N ILE A 114 3.62 -5.75 -18.44
CA ILE A 114 2.14 -5.83 -18.41
C ILE A 114 1.37 -4.61 -17.83
N LYS A 115 0.67 -3.92 -18.75
CA LYS A 115 -0.46 -3.01 -18.51
C LYS A 115 -1.64 -3.85 -18.02
N GLU A 116 -2.20 -3.49 -16.86
CA GLU A 116 -3.29 -4.17 -16.17
C GLU A 116 -2.85 -5.39 -15.34
N ALA A 117 -2.33 -5.10 -14.15
CA ALA A 117 -2.67 -5.98 -13.05
C ALA A 117 -4.09 -5.61 -12.61
N MET A 118 -5.00 -6.59 -12.53
CA MET A 118 -6.24 -6.43 -11.75
C MET A 118 -5.86 -5.76 -10.44
N ASP A 119 -6.49 -4.63 -10.15
CA ASP A 119 -6.26 -3.88 -8.94
C ASP A 119 -6.86 -4.67 -7.76
N ALA A 120 -6.20 -5.78 -7.40
CA ALA A 120 -6.54 -6.58 -6.22
C ALA A 120 -6.55 -5.69 -4.98
N ARG A 121 -5.80 -4.58 -5.01
CA ARG A 121 -5.86 -3.49 -4.04
C ARG A 121 -7.30 -3.00 -3.85
N GLN A 122 -8.08 -2.74 -4.90
CA GLN A 122 -9.43 -2.21 -4.75
C GLN A 122 -10.35 -3.19 -4.02
N GLY A 123 -10.29 -4.50 -4.36
CA GLY A 123 -11.05 -5.54 -3.65
C GLY A 123 -10.60 -5.73 -2.20
N PHE A 124 -9.28 -5.81 -1.95
CA PHE A 124 -8.74 -5.98 -0.60
C PHE A 124 -8.97 -4.75 0.29
N ILE A 125 -8.82 -3.55 -0.27
CA ILE A 125 -9.12 -2.29 0.41
C ILE A 125 -10.63 -2.22 0.70
N GLN A 126 -11.52 -2.58 -0.22
CA GLN A 126 -12.97 -2.53 0.03
C GLN A 126 -13.41 -3.46 1.19
N HIS A 127 -12.83 -4.66 1.30
CA HIS A 127 -13.08 -5.54 2.46
C HIS A 127 -12.47 -5.02 3.78
N LEU A 128 -11.30 -4.37 3.74
CA LEU A 128 -10.73 -3.65 4.88
C LEU A 128 -11.59 -2.45 5.31
N TRP A 129 -12.21 -1.75 4.36
CA TRP A 129 -13.14 -0.66 4.62
C TRP A 129 -14.45 -1.18 5.22
N ALA A 130 -14.87 -2.39 4.90
CA ALA A 130 -16.00 -3.06 5.55
C ALA A 130 -15.67 -3.50 6.99
N ALA A 131 -14.41 -3.82 7.31
CA ALA A 131 -13.94 -4.13 8.66
C ALA A 131 -13.83 -2.88 9.58
N ARG A 132 -14.47 -1.77 9.23
CA ARG A 132 -14.20 -0.41 9.73
C ARG A 132 -14.27 -0.19 11.24
N ASN A 133 -14.81 -1.10 12.05
CA ASN A 133 -15.18 -0.75 13.43
C ASN A 133 -14.91 -1.75 14.55
N LYS A 134 -14.24 -2.89 14.34
CA LYS A 134 -13.87 -3.78 15.46
C LYS A 134 -12.49 -4.41 15.25
N GLN A 135 -11.58 -4.14 16.18
CA GLN A 135 -10.21 -4.66 16.23
C GLN A 135 -10.13 -6.17 15.91
N GLY A 136 -11.13 -6.93 16.38
CA GLY A 136 -11.17 -8.37 16.17
C GLY A 136 -11.30 -8.80 14.71
N TRP A 137 -12.14 -8.13 13.90
CA TRP A 137 -12.27 -8.46 12.48
C TRP A 137 -11.00 -8.16 11.69
N GLN A 138 -10.21 -7.19 12.13
CA GLN A 138 -8.91 -6.90 11.54
C GLN A 138 -7.92 -8.05 11.76
N VAL A 139 -7.90 -8.66 12.95
CA VAL A 139 -7.05 -9.83 13.24
C VAL A 139 -7.44 -11.02 12.36
N VAL A 140 -8.75 -11.26 12.17
CA VAL A 140 -9.24 -12.29 11.24
C VAL A 140 -8.75 -12.02 9.82
N TRP A 141 -8.85 -10.78 9.35
CA TRP A 141 -8.37 -10.41 8.02
C TRP A 141 -6.86 -10.64 7.88
N HIS A 142 -6.05 -10.24 8.85
CA HIS A 142 -4.61 -10.52 8.87
C HIS A 142 -4.31 -12.02 8.82
N ALA A 143 -5.08 -12.83 9.56
CA ALA A 143 -4.93 -14.28 9.56
C ALA A 143 -5.23 -14.87 8.19
N VAL A 144 -6.26 -14.39 7.50
CA VAL A 144 -6.61 -14.81 6.13
C VAL A 144 -5.47 -14.51 5.17
N VAL A 145 -5.05 -13.25 5.06
CA VAL A 145 -4.04 -12.85 4.06
C VAL A 145 -2.68 -13.49 4.33
N TRP A 146 -2.28 -13.62 5.59
CA TRP A 146 -1.04 -14.30 5.98
C TRP A 146 -1.08 -15.78 5.65
N SER A 147 -2.19 -16.45 5.92
CA SER A 147 -2.34 -17.89 5.66
C SER A 147 -2.31 -18.17 4.16
N ILE A 148 -3.02 -17.37 3.36
CA ILE A 148 -3.01 -17.48 1.89
C ILE A 148 -1.59 -17.28 1.35
N TRP A 149 -0.91 -16.23 1.78
CA TRP A 149 0.45 -15.95 1.31
C TRP A 149 1.44 -17.04 1.72
N SER A 150 1.35 -17.52 2.96
CA SER A 150 2.21 -18.58 3.48
C SER A 150 1.98 -19.90 2.75
N ALA A 151 0.71 -20.27 2.52
CA ALA A 151 0.35 -21.46 1.77
C ALA A 151 0.82 -21.38 0.32
N ARG A 152 0.62 -20.25 -0.35
CA ARG A 152 1.14 -20.01 -1.71
C ARG A 152 2.66 -20.14 -1.77
N ASN A 153 3.37 -19.55 -0.83
CA ASN A 153 4.84 -19.64 -0.79
C ASN A 153 5.29 -21.08 -0.49
N ALA A 154 4.65 -21.76 0.45
CA ALA A 154 4.95 -23.16 0.76
C ALA A 154 4.72 -24.08 -0.45
N ALA A 155 3.67 -23.84 -1.24
CA ALA A 155 3.38 -24.58 -2.48
C ALA A 155 4.33 -24.24 -3.64
N PHE A 156 4.94 -23.06 -3.61
CA PHE A 156 5.90 -22.63 -4.63
C PHE A 156 7.32 -23.12 -4.33
N PHE A 157 7.73 -23.06 -3.07
CA PHE A 157 9.06 -23.47 -2.62
C PHE A 157 9.12 -24.93 -2.11
N GLY A 158 7.96 -25.61 -2.03
CA GLY A 158 7.84 -27.02 -1.69
C GLY A 158 6.60 -27.64 -2.34
N GLU A 159 6.54 -28.97 -2.43
CA GLU A 159 5.43 -29.69 -3.07
C GLU A 159 4.21 -29.85 -2.14
N CYS A 160 3.81 -28.80 -1.43
CA CYS A 160 2.72 -28.87 -0.46
C CYS A 160 1.44 -28.22 -1.01
N ARG A 161 0.41 -29.03 -1.29
CA ARG A 161 -0.93 -28.53 -1.67
C ARG A 161 -1.80 -28.41 -0.43
N VAL A 162 -2.19 -27.20 -0.08
CA VAL A 162 -3.10 -26.98 1.04
C VAL A 162 -4.55 -27.09 0.55
N THR A 163 -5.34 -27.98 1.16
CA THR A 163 -6.78 -28.10 0.86
C THR A 163 -7.56 -26.94 1.45
N GLU A 164 -8.76 -26.65 0.92
CA GLU A 164 -9.63 -25.60 1.44
C GLU A 164 -9.97 -25.82 2.92
N GLU A 165 -10.29 -27.06 3.31
CA GLU A 165 -10.59 -27.42 4.69
C GLU A 165 -9.39 -27.15 5.62
N SER A 166 -8.17 -27.48 5.17
CA SER A 166 -6.94 -27.19 5.93
C SER A 166 -6.69 -25.69 6.03
N MET A 167 -6.97 -24.92 4.96
CA MET A 167 -6.84 -23.47 4.95
C MET A 167 -7.77 -22.81 5.97
N LEU A 168 -9.04 -23.23 6.03
CA LEU A 168 -10.00 -22.72 7.00
C LEU A 168 -9.56 -23.01 8.43
N LYS A 169 -9.06 -24.22 8.71
CA LYS A 169 -8.51 -24.58 10.02
C LYS A 169 -7.32 -23.71 10.40
N ILE A 170 -6.38 -23.48 9.48
CA ILE A 170 -5.22 -22.60 9.71
C ILE A 170 -5.66 -21.16 10.03
N ILE A 171 -6.60 -20.62 9.25
CA ILE A 171 -7.13 -19.26 9.46
C ILE A 171 -7.83 -19.16 10.82
N GLN A 172 -8.67 -20.14 11.17
CA GLN A 172 -9.36 -20.20 12.46
C GLN A 172 -8.37 -20.30 13.62
N SER A 173 -7.35 -21.16 13.53
CA SER A 173 -6.31 -21.29 14.55
C SER A 173 -5.49 -20.00 14.70
N HIS A 174 -4.97 -19.43 13.62
CA HIS A 174 -4.20 -18.17 13.68
C HIS A 174 -5.02 -17.04 14.29
N SER A 175 -6.23 -16.81 13.78
CA SER A 175 -7.11 -15.75 14.27
C SER A 175 -7.45 -15.93 15.74
N TYR A 176 -7.81 -17.14 16.19
CA TYR A 176 -8.06 -17.44 17.59
C TYR A 176 -6.84 -17.19 18.49
N PHE A 177 -5.66 -17.73 18.14
CA PHE A 177 -4.48 -17.60 18.98
C PHE A 177 -4.00 -16.15 19.10
N TRP A 178 -4.17 -15.34 18.04
CA TRP A 178 -3.81 -13.93 18.09
C TRP A 178 -4.81 -13.10 18.92
N LEU A 179 -6.11 -13.43 18.85
CA LEU A 179 -7.15 -12.77 19.64
C LEU A 179 -7.07 -13.13 21.14
N SER A 180 -6.95 -14.42 21.43
CA SER A 180 -6.93 -14.96 22.80
C SER A 180 -5.58 -14.76 23.49
N GLY A 181 -4.46 -14.91 22.77
CA GLY A 181 -3.12 -14.92 23.35
C GLY A 181 -2.65 -13.59 23.94
N LYS A 182 -3.36 -12.48 23.68
CA LYS A 182 -3.04 -11.15 24.22
C LYS A 182 -4.20 -10.43 24.90
N SER A 183 -5.31 -11.12 25.12
CA SER A 183 -6.45 -10.58 25.87
C SER A 183 -6.52 -11.30 27.21
N GLU A 184 -6.23 -10.57 28.29
CA GLU A 184 -6.31 -11.09 29.67
C GLU A 184 -7.71 -11.59 30.05
N SER A 185 -8.75 -11.16 29.31
CA SER A 185 -10.15 -11.42 29.59
C SER A 185 -10.89 -12.13 28.45
N TRP A 186 -10.18 -12.90 27.61
CA TRP A 186 -10.81 -13.66 26.51
C TRP A 186 -11.69 -14.81 27.05
N PRO A 187 -13.03 -14.74 26.92
CA PRO A 187 -13.93 -15.67 27.61
C PRO A 187 -14.40 -16.85 26.73
N TYR A 188 -13.92 -16.94 25.50
CA TYR A 188 -14.41 -17.90 24.50
C TYR A 188 -13.39 -19.01 24.24
N SER A 189 -13.83 -20.26 24.16
CA SER A 189 -12.96 -21.38 23.77
C SER A 189 -12.68 -21.37 22.26
N PHE A 190 -11.71 -22.20 21.82
CA PHE A 190 -11.48 -22.41 20.40
C PHE A 190 -12.71 -23.00 19.70
N LEU A 191 -13.50 -23.83 20.39
CA LEU A 191 -14.72 -24.40 19.85
C LEU A 191 -15.80 -23.33 19.63
N ASP A 192 -15.98 -22.42 20.59
CA ASP A 192 -16.90 -21.28 20.44
C ASP A 192 -16.52 -20.41 19.24
N TRP A 193 -15.21 -20.20 19.05
CA TRP A 193 -14.67 -19.46 17.92
C TRP A 193 -14.97 -20.13 16.58
N VAL A 194 -14.73 -21.43 16.45
CA VAL A 194 -14.96 -22.17 15.20
C VAL A 194 -16.45 -22.20 14.85
N GLN A 195 -17.31 -22.38 15.85
CA GLN A 195 -18.77 -22.45 15.65
C GLN A 195 -19.40 -21.09 15.36
N ASN A 196 -18.97 -20.03 16.04
CA ASN A 196 -19.53 -18.70 15.84
C ASN A 196 -18.51 -17.58 16.13
N PRO A 197 -17.61 -17.29 15.16
CA PRO A 197 -16.60 -16.23 15.32
C PRO A 197 -17.24 -14.86 15.57
N SER A 198 -18.38 -14.60 14.94
CA SER A 198 -19.07 -13.31 15.04
C SER A 198 -19.49 -12.99 16.48
N ARG A 199 -20.00 -13.99 17.22
CA ARG A 199 -20.35 -13.88 18.64
C ARG A 199 -19.12 -13.59 19.50
N CYS A 200 -18.01 -14.26 19.21
CA CYS A 200 -16.76 -14.08 19.94
C CYS A 200 -16.16 -12.69 19.75
N LEU A 201 -16.37 -12.06 18.59
CA LEU A 201 -15.90 -10.70 18.28
C LEU A 201 -16.81 -9.58 18.80
N VAL A 202 -17.98 -9.91 19.33
CA VAL A 202 -18.88 -8.94 19.97
C VAL A 202 -18.58 -8.94 21.47
N SER A 203 -17.58 -8.18 21.91
CA SER A 203 -17.38 -7.94 23.34
C SER A 203 -18.22 -6.73 23.80
N LYS A 204 -19.11 -6.99 24.77
CA LYS A 204 -19.67 -5.97 25.66
C LYS A 204 -18.47 -5.34 26.37
N ARG A 205 -18.17 -4.06 26.10
CA ARG A 205 -17.27 -3.29 26.96
C ARG A 205 -17.86 -3.36 28.37
N GLY A 206 -17.22 -4.10 29.27
CA GLY A 206 -17.38 -3.86 30.69
C GLY A 206 -17.05 -2.39 30.91
N LYS A 207 -18.07 -1.60 31.29
CA LYS A 207 -17.84 -0.35 31.98
C LYS A 207 -17.11 -0.76 33.27
N HIS A 208 -15.81 -0.50 33.35
CA HIS A 208 -15.22 -0.37 34.67
C HIS A 208 -15.82 0.91 35.27
N PRO A 209 -16.34 0.85 36.52
CA PRO A 209 -16.82 2.04 37.23
C PRO A 209 -15.70 3.05 37.47
#